data_AF-A0A9E6ATI7-F1
#
_entry.id   AF-A0A9E6ATI7-F1
#
_cell.length_a   1.000
_cell.length_b   1.000
_cell.length_c   1.000
_cell.angle_alpha   90.00
_cell.angle_beta   90.00
_cell.angle_gamma   90.00
#
_symmetry.space_group_name_H-M   'P 1'
#
loop_
_entity.id
_entity.type
_entity.pdbx_description
1 polymer ?
#
loop_
_entity_poly.entity_id
_entity_poly.type
_entity_poly.pdbx_seq_one_letter_code
_entity_poly.pdbx_strand_id
1 'polypeptide(L)'
;MALSTGCDLAAPVGNDPPSLRLLASYPAAGDGYDCPSGDVTCGVPLNAVIELRFDRFLLPRTAVRQSIRVYSGSGGYLLPQPPQDGLADPEELRVYVPNEQAYVLLHPEYDPLERVVSYHLPAGFQWESNRLYHVDVHLPIDEADNGFRAIDGTALSSGEVPLEFGFYTGSAAEAVPAADPAPSCRDVLEIFHERSCAASDCHAGAGAALGLRLASGSDLAGSAIRHVAVQTDNAPVVGQSQLDPLRFGIAMPVIWPGRPDTSYLVYKLLLGDTYGSEATACQTQYRVPLAAGGCAAPTAAQRASLSEWFGHATPMPPAPLALGDLQELRTISGWIRAGALLNECQDP
;
A
#
# COMPACT_ATOMS: atom_id res chain seq x y z
N MET A 1 -41.98 3.79 -3.89
CA MET A 1 -40.68 3.09 -3.84
C MET A 1 -40.38 2.55 -5.21
N ALA A 2 -39.66 3.32 -6.02
CA ALA A 2 -39.08 2.82 -7.26
C ALA A 2 -37.79 2.10 -6.89
N LEU A 3 -37.76 0.78 -7.04
CA LEU A 3 -36.52 0.02 -6.98
C LEU A 3 -35.68 0.47 -8.19
N SER A 4 -34.49 1.03 -7.96
CA SER A 4 -33.55 1.40 -9.00
C SER A 4 -32.94 0.15 -9.64
N THR A 5 -33.70 -0.53 -10.48
CA THR A 5 -33.19 -1.53 -11.41
C THR A 5 -32.44 -0.83 -12.53
N GLY A 6 -31.14 -0.59 -12.34
CA GLY A 6 -30.27 -0.16 -13.42
C GLY A 6 -29.09 0.67 -12.94
N CYS A 7 -28.05 0.02 -12.40
CA CYS A 7 -26.68 0.56 -12.30
C CYS A 7 -25.60 -0.52 -12.08
N ASP A 8 -25.95 -1.76 -11.70
CA ASP A 8 -24.97 -2.71 -11.15
C ASP A 8 -24.32 -3.72 -12.11
N LEU A 9 -24.51 -3.60 -13.43
CA LEU A 9 -23.89 -4.51 -14.40
C LEU A 9 -22.91 -3.77 -15.28
N ALA A 10 -21.69 -3.56 -14.78
CA ALA A 10 -20.57 -3.33 -15.67
C ALA A 10 -20.32 -4.61 -16.46
N ALA A 11 -20.35 -4.54 -17.78
CA ALA A 11 -19.91 -5.66 -18.61
C ALA A 11 -18.44 -5.95 -18.27
N PRO A 12 -18.03 -7.21 -18.10
CA PRO A 12 -16.64 -7.56 -17.87
C PRO A 12 -15.80 -6.94 -19.00
N VAL A 13 -14.78 -6.17 -18.63
CA VAL A 13 -13.86 -5.57 -19.61
C VAL A 13 -13.00 -6.72 -20.13
N GLY A 14 -13.32 -7.23 -21.32
CA GLY A 14 -12.71 -8.43 -21.90
C GLY A 14 -11.25 -8.30 -22.37
N ASN A 15 -10.43 -7.50 -21.69
CA ASN A 15 -9.00 -7.39 -21.99
C ASN A 15 -8.20 -7.92 -20.81
N ASP A 16 -7.23 -8.79 -21.08
CA ASP A 16 -6.25 -9.21 -20.08
C ASP A 16 -5.57 -7.96 -19.51
N PRO A 17 -5.66 -7.71 -18.19
CA PRO A 17 -5.04 -6.54 -17.59
C PRO A 17 -3.52 -6.63 -17.74
N PRO A 18 -2.82 -5.48 -17.95
CA PRO A 18 -1.37 -5.48 -18.09
C PRO A 18 -0.70 -5.98 -16.81
N SER A 19 0.45 -6.66 -16.94
CA SER A 19 1.22 -7.12 -15.78
C SER A 19 1.54 -5.99 -14.80
N LEU A 20 1.56 -6.31 -13.50
CA LEU A 20 2.02 -5.40 -12.47
C LEU A 20 3.54 -5.18 -12.63
N ARG A 21 4.02 -3.93 -12.50
CA ARG A 21 5.44 -3.60 -12.59
C ARG A 21 5.92 -2.78 -11.41
N LEU A 22 7.17 -3.06 -11.00
CA LEU A 22 7.94 -2.19 -10.12
C LEU A 22 8.46 -1.00 -10.93
N LEU A 23 8.14 0.21 -10.48
CA LEU A 23 8.50 1.47 -11.15
C LEU A 23 9.79 2.08 -10.60
N ALA A 24 10.03 1.91 -9.31
CA ALA A 24 11.23 2.38 -8.64
C ALA A 24 11.37 1.69 -7.28
N SER A 25 12.60 1.67 -6.75
CA SER A 25 12.89 1.26 -5.38
C SER A 25 13.73 2.33 -4.68
N TYR A 26 13.59 2.38 -3.36
CA TYR A 26 14.58 2.98 -2.48
C TYR A 26 14.98 1.96 -1.40
N PRO A 27 16.26 1.77 -1.09
CA PRO A 27 17.40 2.19 -1.90
C PRO A 27 17.31 1.69 -3.35
N ALA A 28 17.89 2.44 -4.28
CA ALA A 28 18.02 2.03 -5.66
C ALA A 28 19.16 1.01 -5.82
N ALA A 29 19.15 0.29 -6.95
CA ALA A 29 20.20 -0.68 -7.25
C ALA A 29 21.58 -0.01 -7.32
N GLY A 30 22.51 -0.46 -6.48
CA GLY A 30 23.87 0.08 -6.40
C GLY A 30 24.03 1.29 -5.48
N ASP A 31 22.97 1.74 -4.80
CA ASP A 31 23.08 2.84 -3.84
C ASP A 31 24.18 2.54 -2.80
N GLY A 32 25.09 3.50 -2.61
CA GLY A 32 26.22 3.39 -1.70
C GLY A 32 27.44 2.62 -2.22
N TYR A 33 27.42 2.05 -3.42
CA TYR A 33 28.55 1.26 -3.94
C TYR A 33 29.77 2.13 -4.28
N ASP A 34 29.51 3.36 -4.74
CA ASP A 34 30.56 4.31 -5.13
C ASP A 34 31.15 5.09 -3.94
N CYS A 35 30.87 4.65 -2.71
CA CYS A 35 31.30 5.35 -1.52
C CYS A 35 32.80 5.22 -1.27
N PRO A 36 33.53 6.35 -1.11
CA PRO A 36 34.93 6.32 -0.74
C PRO A 36 35.13 5.62 0.60
N SER A 37 36.19 4.82 0.70
CA SER A 37 36.56 4.19 1.96
C SER A 37 36.83 5.28 3.02
N GLY A 38 36.08 5.23 4.13
CA GLY A 38 36.22 6.15 5.25
C GLY A 38 35.28 7.37 5.23
N ASP A 39 34.49 7.57 4.18
CA ASP A 39 33.40 8.57 4.23
C ASP A 39 32.21 7.98 4.98
N VAL A 40 32.15 8.29 6.28
CA VAL A 40 31.09 7.86 7.19
C VAL A 40 29.69 8.34 6.81
N THR A 41 29.61 9.40 6.00
CA THR A 41 28.36 10.00 5.51
C THR A 41 27.91 9.45 4.17
N CYS A 42 28.78 8.72 3.47
CA CYS A 42 28.44 8.08 2.23
C CYS A 42 27.79 6.70 2.47
N GLY A 43 26.70 6.44 1.77
CA GLY A 43 25.99 5.16 1.78
C GLY A 43 24.54 5.31 2.21
N VAL A 44 23.81 4.20 2.18
CA VAL A 44 22.42 4.17 2.65
C VAL A 44 22.38 4.34 4.17
N PRO A 45 21.52 5.21 4.73
CA PRO A 45 21.41 5.40 6.17
C PRO A 45 21.07 4.12 6.94
N LEU A 46 21.58 3.97 8.17
CA LEU A 46 21.34 2.77 8.99
C LEU A 46 19.88 2.56 9.38
N ASN A 47 19.05 3.58 9.28
CA ASN A 47 17.60 3.52 9.51
C ASN A 47 16.78 3.62 8.22
N ALA A 48 17.39 3.37 7.06
CA ALA A 48 16.68 3.41 5.78
C ALA A 48 15.51 2.41 5.74
N VAL A 49 14.41 2.84 5.14
CA VAL A 49 13.24 2.02 4.84
C VAL A 49 13.39 1.50 3.41
N ILE A 50 13.05 0.23 3.16
CA ILE A 50 12.96 -0.26 1.79
C ILE A 50 11.59 0.12 1.24
N GLU A 51 11.54 0.94 0.21
CA GLU A 51 10.32 1.43 -0.42
C GLU A 51 10.23 0.92 -1.85
N LEU A 52 9.10 0.32 -2.22
CA LEU A 52 8.83 -0.23 -3.55
C LEU A 52 7.60 0.45 -4.15
N ARG A 53 7.75 1.14 -5.29
CA ARG A 53 6.64 1.83 -5.97
C ARG A 53 6.15 1.02 -7.17
N PHE A 54 4.84 0.89 -7.30
CA PHE A 54 4.20 0.09 -8.35
C PHE A 54 3.36 0.93 -9.30
N ASP A 55 3.20 0.44 -10.54
CA ASP A 55 2.40 1.12 -11.54
C ASP A 55 0.90 0.92 -11.35
N ARG A 56 0.47 -0.07 -10.56
CA ARG A 56 -0.94 -0.40 -10.31
C ARG A 56 -1.22 -0.55 -8.82
N PHE A 57 -2.50 -0.49 -8.44
CA PHE A 57 -2.91 -0.76 -7.07
C PHE A 57 -2.67 -2.22 -6.71
N LEU A 58 -2.00 -2.45 -5.60
CA LEU A 58 -1.72 -3.77 -5.08
C LEU A 58 -2.91 -4.35 -4.33
N LEU A 59 -3.02 -5.66 -4.41
CA LEU A 59 -3.82 -6.48 -3.52
C LEU A 59 -3.13 -6.49 -2.13
N PRO A 60 -3.71 -5.87 -1.08
CA PRO A 60 -3.00 -5.62 0.17
C PRO A 60 -2.43 -6.87 0.87
N ARG A 61 -3.13 -8.01 0.79
CA ARG A 61 -2.64 -9.28 1.35
C ARG A 61 -1.36 -9.81 0.69
N THR A 62 -0.98 -9.25 -0.46
CA THR A 62 0.28 -9.57 -1.15
C THR A 62 1.39 -8.57 -0.85
N ALA A 63 1.10 -7.48 -0.14
CA ALA A 63 2.11 -6.55 0.38
C ALA A 63 2.55 -7.00 1.78
N VAL A 64 3.15 -8.19 1.85
CA VAL A 64 3.55 -8.84 3.11
C VAL A 64 5.07 -8.99 3.18
N ARG A 65 5.57 -9.41 4.35
CA ARG A 65 7.00 -9.66 4.60
C ARG A 65 7.57 -10.68 3.62
N GLN A 66 6.79 -11.70 3.28
CA GLN A 66 7.18 -12.81 2.41
C GLN A 66 7.32 -12.41 0.94
N SER A 67 6.84 -11.22 0.55
CA SER A 67 6.93 -10.74 -0.84
C SER A 67 8.33 -10.30 -1.21
N ILE A 68 9.22 -10.09 -0.24
CA ILE A 68 10.63 -9.80 -0.45
C ILE A 68 11.53 -10.68 0.42
N ARG A 69 12.78 -10.82 0.04
CA ARG A 69 13.85 -11.37 0.86
C ARG A 69 14.95 -10.32 0.99
N VAL A 70 15.46 -10.14 2.20
CA VAL A 70 16.62 -9.27 2.45
C VAL A 70 17.69 -10.08 3.17
N TYR A 71 18.91 -10.02 2.68
CA TYR A 71 20.07 -10.73 3.25
C TYR A 71 21.35 -9.92 3.05
N SER A 72 22.39 -10.24 3.81
CA SER A 72 23.68 -9.54 3.73
C SER A 72 24.82 -10.47 3.30
N GLY A 73 25.87 -9.89 2.72
CA GLY A 73 27.04 -10.61 2.22
C GLY A 73 27.01 -10.83 0.71
N SER A 74 28.11 -11.32 0.14
CA SER A 74 28.19 -11.63 -1.30
C SER A 74 27.16 -12.71 -1.63
N GLY A 75 26.06 -12.33 -2.29
CA GLY A 75 24.96 -13.18 -2.74
C GLY A 75 25.34 -14.25 -3.75
N GLY A 76 26.45 -14.96 -3.54
CA GLY A 76 26.56 -16.31 -4.04
C GLY A 76 25.45 -17.10 -3.36
N TYR A 77 24.34 -17.32 -4.07
CA TYR A 77 23.56 -18.52 -3.91
C TYR A 77 24.54 -19.69 -4.05
N LEU A 78 25.23 -20.06 -2.97
CA LEU A 78 25.65 -21.42 -2.77
C LEU A 78 24.35 -22.20 -2.52
N LEU A 79 23.52 -22.33 -3.57
CA LEU A 79 22.90 -23.61 -3.78
C LEU A 79 24.05 -24.61 -3.65
N PRO A 80 23.95 -25.61 -2.77
CA PRO A 80 24.95 -26.66 -2.71
C PRO A 80 25.17 -27.12 -4.14
N GLN A 81 26.31 -26.79 -4.75
CA GLN A 81 26.71 -27.41 -5.99
C GLN A 81 26.77 -28.89 -5.63
N PRO A 82 25.97 -29.78 -6.24
CA PRO A 82 26.14 -31.20 -6.01
C PRO A 82 27.63 -31.50 -6.26
N PRO A 83 28.32 -32.19 -5.34
CA PRO A 83 29.75 -32.43 -5.48
C PRO A 83 30.01 -33.02 -6.87
N GLN A 84 30.84 -32.33 -7.66
CA GLN A 84 31.08 -32.69 -9.07
C GLN A 84 31.78 -34.05 -9.23
N ASP A 85 32.21 -34.65 -8.11
CA ASP A 85 33.00 -35.88 -8.09
C ASP A 85 32.27 -37.09 -7.50
N GLY A 86 30.93 -37.12 -7.48
CA GLY A 86 30.13 -38.36 -7.38
C GLY A 86 30.40 -39.31 -6.20
N LEU A 87 31.12 -38.89 -5.15
CA LEU A 87 31.64 -39.73 -4.07
C LEU A 87 31.42 -39.09 -2.69
N ALA A 88 30.28 -38.42 -2.49
CA ALA A 88 29.87 -38.06 -1.13
C ALA A 88 29.12 -39.25 -0.51
N ASP A 89 29.70 -39.80 0.55
CA ASP A 89 29.10 -40.79 1.44
C ASP A 89 27.72 -40.29 1.92
N PRO A 90 26.64 -41.07 1.76
CA PRO A 90 25.29 -40.66 2.16
C PRO A 90 25.11 -40.35 3.66
N GLU A 91 26.09 -40.64 4.52
CA GLU A 91 26.08 -40.20 5.94
C GLU A 91 26.82 -38.87 6.21
N GLU A 92 27.60 -38.34 5.26
CA GLU A 92 28.30 -37.05 5.42
C GLU A 92 27.54 -35.85 4.85
N LEU A 93 26.31 -36.07 4.36
CA LEU A 93 25.33 -35.00 4.13
C LEU A 93 24.72 -34.51 5.45
N ARG A 94 25.58 -34.26 6.46
CA ARG A 94 25.26 -33.33 7.53
C ARG A 94 25.12 -31.98 6.86
N VAL A 95 23.88 -31.64 6.56
CA VAL A 95 23.44 -30.34 6.07
C VAL A 95 24.21 -29.27 6.84
N TYR A 96 25.25 -28.74 6.19
CA TYR A 96 25.88 -27.51 6.59
C TYR A 96 24.85 -26.43 6.26
N VAL A 97 23.85 -26.28 7.13
CA VAL A 97 23.08 -25.04 7.19
C VAL A 97 24.12 -24.05 7.70
N PRO A 98 24.57 -23.06 6.92
CA PRO A 98 25.37 -21.99 7.48
C PRO A 98 24.45 -21.31 8.50
N ASN A 99 24.61 -21.71 9.76
CA ASN A 99 23.98 -21.09 10.90
C ASN A 99 24.42 -19.63 10.87
N GLU A 100 23.46 -18.74 10.59
CA GLU A 100 23.52 -17.25 10.58
C GLU A 100 22.96 -16.61 9.30
N GLN A 101 22.03 -17.25 8.57
CA GLN A 101 21.03 -16.46 7.84
C GLN A 101 20.12 -15.75 8.86
N ALA A 102 20.62 -14.65 9.42
CA ALA A 102 19.82 -13.74 10.22
C ALA A 102 18.78 -13.12 9.28
N TYR A 103 17.55 -13.65 9.33
CA TYR A 103 16.43 -13.04 8.64
C TYR A 103 16.17 -11.66 9.23
N VAL A 104 16.22 -10.64 8.39
CA VAL A 104 15.83 -9.29 8.80
C VAL A 104 14.31 -9.29 8.95
N LEU A 105 13.82 -9.08 10.17
CA LEU A 105 12.39 -8.93 10.41
C LEU A 105 11.93 -7.57 9.90
N LEU A 106 11.09 -7.54 8.88
CA LEU A 106 10.55 -6.31 8.30
C LEU A 106 9.05 -6.21 8.53
N HIS A 107 8.58 -5.00 8.81
CA HIS A 107 7.16 -4.64 8.91
C HIS A 107 6.73 -3.95 7.62
N PRO A 108 5.91 -4.60 6.78
CA PRO A 108 5.39 -3.99 5.58
C PRO A 108 4.24 -3.03 5.91
N GLU A 109 4.20 -1.90 5.22
CA GLU A 109 3.08 -0.97 5.16
C GLU A 109 2.77 -0.64 3.70
N TYR A 110 1.50 -0.68 3.32
CA TYR A 110 1.08 -0.33 1.96
C TYR A 110 0.30 0.99 1.96
N ASP A 111 0.74 1.93 1.12
CA ASP A 111 0.01 3.15 0.83
C ASP A 111 -0.69 3.05 -0.53
N PRO A 112 -2.02 2.87 -0.55
CA PRO A 112 -2.75 2.78 -1.80
C PRO A 112 -2.78 4.08 -2.59
N LEU A 113 -2.58 5.27 -1.97
CA LEU A 113 -2.64 6.55 -2.69
C LEU A 113 -1.48 6.69 -3.69
N GLU A 114 -0.29 6.31 -3.23
CA GLU A 114 0.94 6.42 -3.99
C GLU A 114 1.44 5.09 -4.58
N ARG A 115 0.75 3.99 -4.25
CA ARG A 115 1.10 2.62 -4.66
C ARG A 115 2.51 2.24 -4.21
N VAL A 116 2.83 2.58 -2.96
CA VAL A 116 4.15 2.32 -2.35
C VAL A 116 4.00 1.31 -1.22
N VAL A 117 4.90 0.32 -1.19
CA VAL A 117 5.08 -0.58 -0.05
C VAL A 117 6.37 -0.22 0.65
N SER A 118 6.29 0.08 1.94
CA SER A 118 7.41 0.41 2.80
C SER A 118 7.70 -0.75 3.75
N TYR A 119 8.95 -1.17 3.84
CA TYR A 119 9.41 -2.24 4.73
C TYR A 119 10.29 -1.64 5.80
N HIS A 120 9.73 -1.52 7.01
CA HIS A 120 10.39 -0.92 8.16
C HIS A 120 11.14 -1.96 8.97
N LEU A 121 12.33 -1.60 9.46
CA LEU A 121 12.95 -2.30 10.56
C LEU A 121 12.10 -2.12 11.84
N PRO A 122 12.10 -3.09 12.77
CA PRO A 122 11.38 -2.92 14.02
C PRO A 122 11.97 -1.77 14.85
N ALA A 123 11.17 -1.17 15.72
CA ALA A 123 11.63 -0.05 16.56
C ALA A 123 12.89 -0.43 17.37
N GLY A 124 13.91 0.43 17.34
CA GLY A 124 15.19 0.21 18.01
C GLY A 124 16.21 -0.63 17.22
N PHE A 125 15.84 -1.12 16.03
CA PHE A 125 16.75 -1.81 15.11
C PHE A 125 17.25 -0.87 14.02
N GLN A 126 18.45 -1.15 13.54
CA GLN A 126 19.10 -0.46 12.43
C GLN A 126 19.89 -1.48 11.60
N TRP A 127 20.14 -1.16 10.33
CA TRP A 127 21.06 -1.93 9.50
C TRP A 127 22.46 -1.92 10.10
N GLU A 128 23.24 -2.96 9.82
CA GLU A 128 24.65 -2.96 10.15
C GLU A 128 25.38 -1.93 9.30
N SER A 129 26.37 -1.25 9.88
CA SER A 129 27.18 -0.25 9.16
C SER A 129 28.12 -0.90 8.16
N ASN A 130 28.36 -0.23 7.03
CA ASN A 130 29.34 -0.63 6.02
C ASN A 130 29.09 -2.07 5.53
N ARG A 131 27.81 -2.39 5.31
CA ARG A 131 27.34 -3.74 4.97
C ARG A 131 26.61 -3.70 3.65
N LEU A 132 26.95 -4.64 2.78
CA LEU A 132 26.21 -4.91 1.56
C LEU A 132 24.97 -5.75 1.89
N TYR A 133 23.81 -5.21 1.54
CA TYR A 133 22.53 -5.92 1.57
C TYR A 133 22.04 -6.17 0.15
N HIS A 134 21.38 -7.32 -0.03
CA HIS A 134 20.67 -7.71 -1.24
C HIS A 134 19.17 -7.80 -0.93
N VAL A 135 18.36 -7.39 -1.89
CA VAL A 135 16.90 -7.44 -1.88
C VAL A 135 16.43 -8.23 -3.09
N ASP A 136 15.72 -9.32 -2.82
CA ASP A 136 15.04 -10.11 -3.85
C ASP A 136 13.52 -9.88 -3.72
N VAL A 137 12.90 -9.32 -4.75
CA VAL A 137 11.45 -9.15 -4.88
C VAL A 137 10.88 -10.39 -5.56
N HIS A 138 10.02 -11.12 -4.85
CA HIS A 138 9.52 -12.41 -5.34
C HIS A 138 8.54 -12.23 -6.50
N LEU A 139 8.80 -12.95 -7.60
CA LEU A 139 7.86 -13.16 -8.69
C LEU A 139 6.95 -14.33 -8.34
N PRO A 140 5.64 -14.12 -8.17
CA PRO A 140 4.73 -15.21 -7.86
C PRO A 140 4.53 -16.09 -9.11
N ILE A 141 4.70 -17.41 -9.00
CA ILE A 141 4.55 -18.35 -10.11
C ILE A 141 3.08 -18.81 -10.21
N ASP A 142 2.44 -19.06 -9.07
CA ASP A 142 1.03 -19.40 -8.96
C ASP A 142 0.27 -18.53 -7.94
N GLU A 143 -1.06 -18.68 -7.86
CA GLU A 143 -1.92 -17.90 -6.97
C GLU A 143 -1.62 -18.07 -5.48
N ALA A 144 -1.01 -19.20 -5.09
CA ALA A 144 -0.65 -19.51 -3.70
C ALA A 144 0.75 -18.98 -3.32
N ASP A 145 1.58 -18.63 -4.31
CA ASP A 145 2.92 -18.11 -4.09
C ASP A 145 2.94 -16.73 -3.43
N ASN A 146 4.00 -16.52 -2.65
CA ASN A 146 4.35 -15.20 -2.15
C ASN A 146 4.82 -14.31 -3.30
N GLY A 147 4.51 -13.01 -3.22
CA GLY A 147 4.88 -12.04 -4.25
C GLY A 147 3.74 -11.06 -4.49
N PHE A 148 4.07 -9.93 -5.10
CA PHE A 148 3.10 -8.85 -5.29
C PHE A 148 2.11 -9.17 -6.40
N ARG A 149 0.84 -8.80 -6.16
CA ARG A 149 -0.22 -8.85 -7.16
C ARG A 149 -0.97 -7.53 -7.20
N ALA A 150 -1.46 -7.16 -8.38
CA ALA A 150 -2.43 -6.08 -8.50
C ALA A 150 -3.79 -6.51 -7.89
N ILE A 151 -4.68 -5.55 -7.64
CA ILE A 151 -6.01 -5.80 -7.06
C ILE A 151 -6.84 -6.82 -7.85
N ASP A 152 -6.70 -6.84 -9.17
CA ASP A 152 -7.32 -7.82 -10.08
C ASP A 152 -6.57 -9.15 -10.16
N GLY A 153 -5.59 -9.39 -9.28
CA GLY A 153 -4.85 -10.64 -9.18
C GLY A 153 -3.67 -10.76 -10.13
N THR A 154 -3.47 -9.83 -11.07
CA THR A 154 -2.34 -9.89 -12.02
C THR A 154 -1.01 -9.90 -11.28
N ALA A 155 -0.17 -10.89 -11.57
CA ALA A 155 1.15 -11.04 -10.97
C ALA A 155 2.10 -9.90 -11.35
N LEU A 156 3.04 -9.61 -10.44
CA LEU A 156 4.26 -8.87 -10.76
C LEU A 156 5.02 -9.57 -11.89
N SER A 157 5.51 -8.77 -12.84
CA SER A 157 6.44 -9.24 -13.88
C SER A 157 7.74 -8.44 -13.83
N SER A 158 8.81 -9.02 -14.36
CA SER A 158 10.06 -8.28 -14.60
C SER A 158 9.82 -7.05 -15.47
N GLY A 159 10.53 -5.96 -15.17
CA GLY A 159 10.43 -4.70 -15.89
C GLY A 159 11.78 -3.99 -15.99
N GLU A 160 11.76 -2.67 -16.14
CA GLU A 160 12.98 -1.85 -16.20
C GLU A 160 13.72 -1.81 -14.86
N VAL A 161 12.98 -1.81 -13.74
CA VAL A 161 13.57 -1.88 -12.41
C VAL A 161 13.90 -3.33 -12.07
N PRO A 162 15.15 -3.64 -11.67
CA PRO A 162 15.53 -4.99 -11.31
C PRO A 162 14.77 -5.44 -10.06
N LEU A 163 14.34 -6.71 -10.07
CA LEU A 163 13.70 -7.35 -8.92
C LEU A 163 14.74 -7.96 -7.95
N GLU A 164 15.99 -8.03 -8.37
CA GLU A 164 17.13 -8.39 -7.53
C GLU A 164 18.11 -7.22 -7.56
N PHE A 165 18.36 -6.60 -6.42
CA PHE A 165 19.27 -5.47 -6.32
C PHE A 165 19.99 -5.47 -4.97
N GLY A 166 21.07 -4.69 -4.88
CA GLY A 166 21.77 -4.51 -3.62
C GLY A 166 22.07 -3.05 -3.34
N PHE A 167 22.31 -2.76 -2.06
CA PHE A 167 22.69 -1.44 -1.57
C PHE A 167 23.70 -1.58 -0.43
N TYR A 168 24.57 -0.59 -0.30
CA TYR A 168 25.61 -0.55 0.72
C TYR A 168 25.26 0.50 1.78
N THR A 169 25.22 0.09 3.04
CA THR A 169 24.95 1.00 4.14
C THR A 169 26.18 1.82 4.49
N GLY A 170 25.95 3.08 4.88
CA GLY A 170 26.99 3.93 5.45
C GLY A 170 27.28 3.57 6.90
N SER A 171 27.61 4.58 7.71
CA SER A 171 27.85 4.39 9.15
C SER A 171 26.99 5.25 10.06
N ALA A 172 26.13 6.09 9.48
CA ALA A 172 25.24 6.97 10.20
C ALA A 172 23.78 6.63 9.91
N ALA A 173 22.95 6.66 10.95
CA ALA A 173 21.52 6.82 10.77
C ALA A 173 21.24 8.25 10.30
N GLU A 174 20.23 8.41 9.45
CA GLU A 174 19.73 9.73 9.11
C GLU A 174 18.92 10.28 10.28
N ALA A 175 19.03 11.58 10.52
CA ALA A 175 18.19 12.25 11.49
C ALA A 175 16.72 12.06 11.06
N VAL A 176 15.96 11.31 11.87
CA VAL A 176 14.52 11.15 11.66
C VAL A 176 13.88 12.51 11.98
N PRO A 177 13.29 13.22 11.01
CA PRO A 177 12.54 14.43 11.30
C PRO A 177 11.48 14.11 12.35
N ALA A 178 11.15 15.07 13.23
CA ALA A 178 9.99 14.91 14.08
C ALA A 178 8.79 14.64 13.17
N ALA A 179 8.07 13.55 13.41
CA ALA A 179 6.86 13.26 12.66
C ALA A 179 5.89 14.43 12.82
N ASP A 180 5.34 14.90 11.71
CA ASP A 180 4.22 15.83 11.77
C ASP A 180 3.09 15.21 12.62
N PRO A 181 2.35 16.02 13.39
CA PRO A 181 1.22 15.51 14.12
C PRO A 181 0.27 14.82 13.15
N ALA A 182 -0.23 13.64 13.54
CA ALA A 182 -1.23 12.95 12.76
C ALA A 182 -2.46 13.87 12.58
N PRO A 183 -3.09 13.87 11.40
CA PRO A 183 -4.33 14.61 11.20
C PRO A 183 -5.41 14.11 12.16
N SER A 184 -6.22 15.03 12.64
CA SER A 184 -7.31 14.78 13.59
C SER A 184 -8.62 14.44 12.86
N CYS A 185 -9.60 13.94 13.62
CA CYS A 185 -10.95 13.74 13.09
C CYS A 185 -11.57 15.04 12.55
N ARG A 186 -11.27 16.19 13.20
CA ARG A 186 -11.76 17.51 12.76
C ARG A 186 -11.24 17.87 11.38
N ASP A 187 -9.95 17.66 11.12
CA ASP A 187 -9.32 17.98 9.82
C ASP A 187 -10.01 17.19 8.69
N VAL A 188 -10.34 15.93 8.95
CA VAL A 188 -11.05 15.06 7.99
C VAL A 188 -12.50 15.49 7.77
N LEU A 189 -13.22 15.90 8.81
CA LEU A 189 -14.59 16.40 8.69
C LEU A 189 -14.66 17.73 7.92
N GLU A 190 -13.66 18.60 8.10
CA GLU A 190 -13.53 19.85 7.34
C GLU A 190 -13.39 19.55 5.84
N ILE A 191 -12.52 18.61 5.46
CA ILE A 191 -12.41 18.15 4.06
C ILE A 191 -13.76 17.64 3.53
N PHE A 192 -14.47 16.79 4.28
CA PHE A 192 -15.78 16.29 3.80
C PHE A 192 -16.84 17.38 3.67
N HIS A 193 -16.78 18.42 4.51
CA HIS A 193 -17.68 19.56 4.41
C HIS A 193 -17.36 20.43 3.19
N GLU A 194 -16.09 20.82 3.04
CA GLU A 194 -15.62 21.69 1.95
C GLU A 194 -15.80 21.05 0.57
N ARG A 195 -15.61 19.73 0.46
CA ARG A 195 -15.79 18.98 -0.79
C ARG A 195 -17.24 18.55 -1.04
N SER A 196 -18.17 19.08 -0.24
CA SER A 196 -19.60 18.84 -0.31
C SER A 196 -20.03 17.38 -0.16
N CYS A 197 -19.15 16.46 0.26
CA CYS A 197 -19.53 15.09 0.60
C CYS A 197 -20.59 15.08 1.70
N ALA A 198 -20.40 15.94 2.71
CA ALA A 198 -21.35 16.15 3.80
C ALA A 198 -22.33 17.31 3.57
N ALA A 199 -22.00 18.30 2.72
CA ALA A 199 -22.83 19.49 2.55
C ALA A 199 -23.95 19.34 1.49
N SER A 200 -23.83 18.42 0.53
CA SER A 200 -24.80 18.19 -0.56
C SER A 200 -25.90 17.19 -0.22
N ASP A 201 -26.13 16.91 1.07
CA ASP A 201 -27.03 15.88 1.60
C ASP A 201 -26.73 14.42 1.20
N CYS A 202 -25.77 14.16 0.30
CA CYS A 202 -25.41 12.78 -0.09
C CYS A 202 -24.99 11.93 1.11
N HIS A 203 -24.15 12.47 2.00
CA HIS A 203 -23.71 11.79 3.21
C HIS A 203 -24.10 12.54 4.49
N ALA A 204 -25.22 13.26 4.47
CA ALA A 204 -25.75 13.99 5.61
C ALA A 204 -27.01 13.31 6.19
N GLY A 205 -27.15 13.35 7.52
CA GLY A 205 -28.37 12.96 8.22
C GLY A 205 -28.78 11.49 8.06
N ALA A 206 -30.05 11.20 8.36
CA ALA A 206 -30.57 9.83 8.40
C ALA A 206 -30.85 9.22 7.01
N GLY A 207 -30.93 10.05 5.96
CA GLY A 207 -31.16 9.62 4.58
C GLY A 207 -29.88 9.41 3.78
N ALA A 208 -28.72 9.42 4.45
CA ALA A 208 -27.43 9.38 3.80
C ALA A 208 -27.27 8.15 2.88
N ALA A 209 -26.73 8.40 1.69
CA ALA A 209 -26.50 7.41 0.66
C ALA A 209 -25.68 6.25 1.23
N LEU A 210 -26.17 5.03 0.99
CA LEU A 210 -25.54 3.78 1.44
C LEU A 210 -25.32 3.71 2.97
N GLY A 211 -26.07 4.50 3.74
CA GLY A 211 -25.94 4.57 5.21
C GLY A 211 -24.65 5.23 5.71
N LEU A 212 -23.82 5.80 4.82
CA LEU A 212 -22.57 6.46 5.18
C LEU A 212 -22.83 7.92 5.57
N ARG A 213 -22.60 8.28 6.84
CA ARG A 213 -22.80 9.64 7.37
C ARG A 213 -21.46 10.29 7.67
N LEU A 214 -21.19 11.45 7.07
CA LEU A 214 -19.90 12.16 7.14
C LEU A 214 -20.00 13.57 7.71
N ALA A 215 -21.18 13.98 8.20
CA ALA A 215 -21.47 15.37 8.59
C ALA A 215 -20.95 15.78 9.97
N SER A 216 -20.68 14.82 10.86
CA SER A 216 -20.17 15.06 12.20
C SER A 216 -19.29 13.90 12.66
N GLY A 217 -18.51 14.10 13.72
CA GLY A 217 -17.69 13.02 14.26
C GLY A 217 -18.54 11.89 14.87
N SER A 218 -19.70 12.21 15.46
CA SER A 218 -20.67 11.21 15.93
C SER A 218 -21.29 10.38 14.78
N ASP A 219 -21.53 11.03 13.64
CA ASP A 219 -22.00 10.36 12.43
C ASP A 219 -20.93 9.43 11.85
N LEU A 220 -19.68 9.91 11.80
CA LEU A 220 -18.54 9.14 11.30
C LEU A 220 -18.27 7.92 12.19
N ALA A 221 -18.29 8.11 13.51
CA ALA A 221 -18.15 7.03 14.48
C ALA A 221 -19.28 5.99 14.37
N GLY A 222 -20.52 6.44 14.19
CA GLY A 222 -21.70 5.56 14.15
C GLY A 222 -22.07 5.02 12.78
N SER A 223 -21.27 5.26 11.73
CA SER A 223 -21.57 4.76 10.38
C SER A 223 -20.36 4.32 9.56
N ALA A 224 -19.16 4.80 9.88
CA ALA A 224 -17.97 4.56 9.05
C ALA A 224 -16.87 3.80 9.81
N ILE A 225 -16.52 4.24 11.02
CA ILE A 225 -15.39 3.66 11.76
C ILE A 225 -15.75 2.25 12.25
N ARG A 226 -15.05 1.23 11.73
CA ARG A 226 -15.29 -0.20 12.01
C ARG A 226 -16.66 -0.73 11.57
N HIS A 227 -17.35 -0.01 10.68
CA HIS A 227 -18.58 -0.48 10.05
C HIS A 227 -18.26 -1.07 8.68
N VAL A 228 -18.88 -2.20 8.32
CA VAL A 228 -18.77 -2.76 6.96
C VAL A 228 -19.47 -1.84 5.97
N ALA A 229 -18.83 -1.55 4.84
CA ALA A 229 -19.44 -0.77 3.79
C ALA A 229 -20.56 -1.58 3.11
N VAL A 230 -21.75 -0.99 3.00
CA VAL A 230 -22.95 -1.67 2.45
C VAL A 230 -22.68 -2.31 1.09
N GLN A 231 -21.89 -1.67 0.22
CA GLN A 231 -21.58 -2.18 -1.12
C GLN A 231 -20.66 -3.41 -1.12
N THR A 232 -20.00 -3.65 0.00
CA THR A 232 -19.09 -4.78 0.19
C THR A 232 -19.68 -5.84 1.11
N ASP A 233 -20.88 -5.65 1.66
CA ASP A 233 -21.49 -6.53 2.65
C ASP A 233 -22.12 -7.78 2.02
N ASN A 234 -21.32 -8.51 1.25
CA ASN A 234 -21.70 -9.72 0.51
C ASN A 234 -21.00 -10.98 1.08
N ALA A 235 -20.47 -10.90 2.30
CA ALA A 235 -19.91 -12.03 3.02
C ALA A 235 -21.02 -13.00 3.51
N PRO A 236 -20.66 -14.25 3.87
CA PRO A 236 -21.60 -15.18 4.49
C PRO A 236 -22.21 -14.67 5.81
N VAL A 237 -21.52 -13.76 6.50
CA VAL A 237 -22.00 -13.10 7.71
C VAL A 237 -22.02 -11.58 7.49
N VAL A 238 -23.23 -11.05 7.36
CA VAL A 238 -23.51 -9.63 7.11
C VAL A 238 -23.07 -8.78 8.30
N GLY A 239 -22.45 -7.63 8.02
CA GLY A 239 -22.01 -6.66 9.02
C GLY A 239 -20.74 -7.02 9.78
N GLN A 240 -20.08 -8.15 9.46
CA GLN A 240 -18.80 -8.53 10.06
C GLN A 240 -17.65 -8.30 9.10
N SER A 241 -16.72 -7.43 9.48
CA SER A 241 -15.55 -7.14 8.65
C SER A 241 -14.65 -8.37 8.48
N GLN A 242 -14.11 -8.55 7.27
CA GLN A 242 -13.08 -9.55 7.00
C GLN A 242 -11.75 -8.84 6.71
N LEU A 243 -10.71 -9.21 7.46
CA LEU A 243 -9.38 -8.60 7.33
C LEU A 243 -8.57 -9.13 6.14
N ASP A 244 -8.82 -10.39 5.75
CA ASP A 244 -8.13 -11.05 4.65
C ASP A 244 -9.07 -12.00 3.89
N PRO A 245 -10.11 -11.45 3.24
CA PRO A 245 -11.00 -12.27 2.44
C PRO A 245 -10.28 -12.80 1.19
N LEU A 246 -10.68 -13.99 0.73
CA LEU A 246 -10.15 -14.57 -0.52
C LEU A 246 -10.39 -13.64 -1.73
N ARG A 247 -11.51 -12.92 -1.73
CA ARG A 247 -11.82 -11.87 -2.70
C ARG A 247 -11.67 -10.53 -1.96
N PHE A 248 -10.71 -9.71 -2.38
CA PHE A 248 -10.53 -8.35 -1.86
C PHE A 248 -11.83 -7.55 -1.88
N GLY A 249 -12.01 -6.63 -0.94
CA GLY A 249 -13.23 -5.83 -0.89
C GLY A 249 -14.50 -6.58 -0.48
N ILE A 250 -14.46 -7.85 -0.07
CA ILE A 250 -15.61 -8.51 0.61
C ILE A 250 -15.62 -8.12 2.08
N ALA A 251 -16.81 -7.73 2.57
CA ALA A 251 -17.06 -7.22 3.92
C ALA A 251 -16.00 -6.23 4.39
N MET A 252 -15.65 -5.29 3.52
CA MET A 252 -14.61 -4.34 3.79
C MET A 252 -15.15 -3.25 4.73
N PRO A 253 -14.43 -2.92 5.79
CA PRO A 253 -14.79 -1.78 6.64
C PRO A 253 -14.74 -0.48 5.85
N VAL A 254 -15.68 0.44 6.07
CA VAL A 254 -15.65 1.80 5.49
C VAL A 254 -14.35 2.48 5.90
N ILE A 255 -14.08 2.53 7.21
CA ILE A 255 -12.80 2.95 7.79
C ILE A 255 -12.31 1.86 8.74
N TRP A 256 -11.10 1.36 8.50
CA TRP A 256 -10.39 0.49 9.43
C TRP A 256 -9.27 1.25 10.13
N PRO A 257 -9.40 1.53 11.45
CA PRO A 257 -8.34 2.08 12.28
C PRO A 257 -6.97 1.42 12.04
N GLY A 258 -5.99 2.23 11.65
CA GLY A 258 -4.61 1.82 11.41
C GLY A 258 -4.34 1.21 10.03
N ARG A 259 -5.37 1.00 9.19
CA ARG A 259 -5.23 0.28 7.90
C ARG A 259 -5.93 1.01 6.77
N PRO A 260 -5.34 2.10 6.22
CA PRO A 260 -5.87 2.73 5.02
C PRO A 260 -5.89 1.77 3.82
N ASP A 261 -4.97 0.80 3.76
CA ASP A 261 -4.89 -0.26 2.76
C ASP A 261 -6.09 -1.22 2.77
N THR A 262 -6.82 -1.31 3.86
CA THR A 262 -8.04 -2.13 3.96
C THR A 262 -9.29 -1.32 4.27
N SER A 263 -9.25 0.00 4.06
CA SER A 263 -10.39 0.90 4.25
C SER A 263 -11.11 1.19 2.92
N TYR A 264 -12.36 0.77 2.81
CA TYR A 264 -13.19 0.94 1.60
C TYR A 264 -13.29 2.41 1.16
N LEU A 265 -13.36 3.34 2.13
CA LEU A 265 -13.40 4.77 1.87
C LEU A 265 -12.23 5.23 1.00
N VAL A 266 -11.00 4.78 1.29
CA VAL A 266 -9.80 5.19 0.55
C VAL A 266 -9.92 4.81 -0.93
N TYR A 267 -10.36 3.60 -1.24
CA TYR A 267 -10.55 3.14 -2.61
C TYR A 267 -11.72 3.84 -3.33
N LYS A 268 -12.78 4.20 -2.60
CA LYS A 268 -13.89 5.00 -3.14
C LYS A 268 -13.46 6.40 -3.54
N LEU A 269 -12.64 7.04 -2.71
CA LEU A 269 -12.08 8.36 -3.00
C LEU A 269 -11.14 8.31 -4.22
N LEU A 270 -10.35 7.24 -4.35
CA LEU A 270 -9.48 6.99 -5.51
C LEU A 270 -10.22 6.75 -6.83
N LEU A 271 -11.50 6.35 -6.78
CA LEU A 271 -12.33 6.21 -7.98
C LEU A 271 -12.77 7.56 -8.58
N GLY A 272 -12.72 8.64 -7.80
CA GLY A 272 -13.09 9.99 -8.26
C GLY A 272 -12.20 10.46 -9.42
N ASP A 273 -12.78 11.19 -10.36
CA ASP A 273 -12.12 11.62 -11.60
C ASP A 273 -11.10 12.77 -11.41
N THR A 274 -10.96 13.32 -10.22
CA THR A 274 -10.24 14.58 -9.97
C THR A 274 -8.91 14.43 -9.24
N TYR A 275 -8.54 13.21 -8.86
CA TYR A 275 -7.21 12.98 -8.29
C TYR A 275 -6.13 13.44 -9.28
N GLY A 276 -5.34 14.45 -8.92
CA GLY A 276 -4.22 14.93 -9.74
C GLY A 276 -4.57 15.85 -10.91
N SER A 277 -5.82 16.36 -11.03
CA SER A 277 -6.20 17.26 -12.15
C SER A 277 -5.65 18.69 -12.01
N GLU A 278 -5.35 19.14 -10.78
CA GLU A 278 -4.76 20.46 -10.49
C GLU A 278 -3.42 20.34 -9.78
N ALA A 279 -2.45 19.68 -10.42
CA ALA A 279 -1.14 19.39 -9.84
C ALA A 279 -0.26 20.64 -9.68
N THR A 280 -0.56 21.50 -8.71
CA THR A 280 0.45 22.33 -8.07
C THR A 280 1.45 21.39 -7.41
N ALA A 281 2.63 21.25 -8.02
CA ALA A 281 3.80 20.48 -7.57
C ALA A 281 3.46 19.21 -6.77
N CYS A 282 3.12 18.12 -7.45
CA CYS A 282 2.98 16.86 -6.73
C CYS A 282 4.33 16.42 -6.13
N GLN A 283 4.40 16.44 -4.81
CA GLN A 283 5.54 15.96 -4.04
C GLN A 283 5.16 14.62 -3.41
N THR A 284 6.03 13.62 -3.53
CA THR A 284 5.93 12.35 -2.80
C THR A 284 6.36 12.54 -1.35
N GLN A 285 5.74 11.83 -0.41
CA GLN A 285 6.22 11.72 0.98
C GLN A 285 7.30 10.63 1.14
N TYR A 286 7.50 9.82 0.10
CA TYR A 286 8.47 8.73 0.03
C TYR A 286 9.77 9.17 -0.65
N ARG A 287 10.86 8.45 -0.35
CA ARG A 287 12.16 8.62 -1.00
C ARG A 287 12.18 8.05 -2.40
N VAL A 288 11.41 6.98 -2.63
CA VAL A 288 11.21 6.45 -3.98
C VAL A 288 10.52 7.50 -4.87
N PRO A 289 11.18 7.98 -5.94
CA PRO A 289 10.69 9.12 -6.71
C PRO A 289 9.35 8.81 -7.37
N LEU A 290 8.57 9.86 -7.63
CA LEU A 290 7.42 9.77 -8.52
C LEU A 290 7.92 9.56 -9.94
N ALA A 291 7.34 8.58 -10.64
CA ALA A 291 7.48 8.52 -12.08
C ALA A 291 6.95 9.83 -12.70
N ALA A 292 7.37 10.15 -13.94
CA ALA A 292 6.77 11.27 -14.66
C ALA A 292 5.24 11.06 -14.74
N GLY A 293 4.47 12.01 -14.20
CA GLY A 293 3.01 11.85 -14.06
C GLY A 293 2.56 10.90 -12.95
N GLY A 294 3.42 10.59 -11.96
CA GLY A 294 3.15 9.63 -10.88
C GLY A 294 2.00 10.00 -9.94
N CYS A 295 1.54 11.25 -10.00
CA CYS A 295 0.34 11.72 -9.30
C CYS A 295 -0.86 11.93 -10.21
N ALA A 296 -0.80 11.42 -11.43
CA ALA A 296 -1.96 11.40 -12.29
C ALA A 296 -3.08 10.58 -11.63
N ALA A 297 -4.32 11.00 -11.90
CA ALA A 297 -5.51 10.19 -11.75
C ALA A 297 -5.23 8.74 -12.15
N PRO A 298 -5.84 7.74 -11.48
CA PRO A 298 -5.81 6.39 -12.00
C PRO A 298 -6.25 6.38 -13.46
N THR A 299 -5.55 5.64 -14.30
CA THR A 299 -5.93 5.51 -15.72
C THR A 299 -7.34 4.94 -15.84
N ALA A 300 -8.01 5.14 -16.98
CA ALA A 300 -9.35 4.57 -17.18
C ALA A 300 -9.38 3.05 -16.93
N ALA A 301 -8.33 2.32 -17.31
CA ALA A 301 -8.20 0.89 -17.03
C ALA A 301 -8.07 0.58 -15.53
N GLN A 302 -7.31 1.39 -14.78
CA GLN A 302 -7.20 1.24 -13.32
C GLN A 302 -8.51 1.57 -12.61
N ARG A 303 -9.22 2.63 -13.04
CA ARG A 303 -10.56 2.95 -12.53
C ARG A 303 -11.56 1.85 -12.84
N ALA A 304 -11.51 1.28 -14.05
CA ALA A 304 -12.37 0.16 -14.42
C ALA A 304 -12.10 -1.06 -13.52
N SER A 305 -10.82 -1.40 -13.30
CA SER A 305 -10.41 -2.45 -12.36
C SER A 305 -10.94 -2.14 -10.96
N LEU A 306 -10.64 -0.98 -10.37
CA LEU A 306 -11.17 -0.60 -9.06
C LEU A 306 -12.71 -0.60 -9.00
N SER A 307 -13.39 -0.23 -10.08
CA SER A 307 -14.86 -0.18 -10.15
C SER A 307 -15.49 -1.57 -10.14
N GLU A 308 -14.80 -2.60 -10.62
CA GLU A 308 -15.25 -3.99 -10.49
C GLU A 308 -15.34 -4.43 -9.02
N TRP A 309 -14.44 -3.91 -8.18
CA TRP A 309 -14.34 -4.27 -6.77
C TRP A 309 -15.16 -3.34 -5.87
N PHE A 310 -15.26 -2.07 -6.24
CA PHE A 310 -15.82 -1.02 -5.39
C PHE A 310 -16.94 -0.22 -6.05
N GLY A 311 -17.06 -0.23 -7.38
CA GLY A 311 -17.84 0.71 -8.19
C GLY A 311 -19.31 0.37 -8.42
N HIS A 312 -19.96 -0.46 -7.60
CA HIS A 312 -21.41 -0.71 -7.72
C HIS A 312 -22.27 0.57 -7.53
N ALA A 313 -21.70 1.66 -7.05
CA ALA A 313 -22.32 2.99 -7.07
C ALA A 313 -21.36 4.01 -7.66
N THR A 314 -21.91 5.18 -7.99
CA THR A 314 -21.18 6.36 -8.47
C THR A 314 -19.88 6.57 -7.66
N PRO A 315 -18.76 6.89 -8.33
CA PRO A 315 -17.53 7.31 -7.66
C PRO A 315 -17.77 8.41 -6.63
N MET A 316 -16.92 8.47 -5.61
CA MET A 316 -16.99 9.51 -4.58
C MET A 316 -15.77 10.42 -4.66
N PRO A 317 -15.96 11.74 -4.69
CA PRO A 317 -17.22 12.46 -4.89
C PRO A 317 -17.69 12.35 -6.34
N PRO A 318 -19.01 12.50 -6.60
CA PRO A 318 -19.54 12.44 -7.97
C PRO A 318 -19.10 13.68 -8.75
N ALA A 319 -18.72 13.52 -10.02
CA ALA A 319 -18.40 14.67 -10.87
C ALA A 319 -19.57 15.68 -10.93
N PRO A 320 -19.30 17.01 -10.94
CA PRO A 320 -17.99 17.65 -10.97
C PRO A 320 -17.37 17.88 -9.58
N LEU A 321 -17.98 17.38 -8.51
CA LEU A 321 -17.39 17.48 -7.19
C LEU A 321 -16.08 16.70 -7.19
N ALA A 322 -15.06 17.33 -6.63
CA ALA A 322 -13.70 16.85 -6.58
C ALA A 322 -13.30 16.75 -5.12
N LEU A 323 -12.67 15.66 -4.71
CA LEU A 323 -11.70 15.81 -3.61
C LEU A 323 -10.59 16.67 -4.16
N GLY A 324 -10.03 17.50 -3.29
CA GLY A 324 -8.90 18.32 -3.61
C GLY A 324 -7.68 17.50 -3.99
N ASP A 325 -6.54 18.18 -3.99
CA ASP A 325 -5.26 17.59 -4.33
C ASP A 325 -4.89 16.38 -3.44
N LEU A 326 -3.76 15.74 -3.76
CA LEU A 326 -3.22 14.61 -3.03
C LEU A 326 -3.06 14.87 -1.51
N GLN A 327 -2.93 16.13 -1.07
CA GLN A 327 -2.74 16.44 0.34
C GLN A 327 -4.00 16.14 1.16
N GLU A 328 -5.19 16.36 0.62
CA GLU A 328 -6.43 16.01 1.32
C GLU A 328 -6.59 14.50 1.49
N LEU A 329 -6.28 13.74 0.44
CA LEU A 329 -6.29 12.27 0.52
C LEU A 329 -5.25 11.76 1.52
N ARG A 330 -4.06 12.37 1.56
CA ARG A 330 -3.05 12.07 2.59
C ARG A 330 -3.54 12.42 3.99
N THR A 331 -4.28 13.52 4.15
CA THR A 331 -4.86 13.91 5.43
C THR A 331 -5.84 12.83 5.92
N ILE A 332 -6.74 12.37 5.05
CA ILE A 332 -7.68 11.28 5.35
C ILE A 332 -6.95 9.96 5.64
N SER A 333 -6.03 9.55 4.76
CA SER A 333 -5.26 8.31 4.90
C SER A 333 -4.37 8.31 6.14
N GLY A 334 -3.75 9.45 6.45
CA GLY A 334 -2.91 9.68 7.63
C GLY A 334 -3.70 9.58 8.93
N TRP A 335 -4.88 10.20 9.01
CA TRP A 335 -5.78 10.04 10.16
C TRP A 335 -6.23 8.58 10.34
N ILE A 336 -6.59 7.87 9.25
CA ILE A 336 -6.91 6.43 9.30
C ILE A 336 -5.71 5.64 9.83
N ARG A 337 -4.51 5.88 9.30
CA ARG A 337 -3.27 5.21 9.72
C ARG A 337 -2.92 5.47 11.18
N ALA A 338 -3.20 6.67 11.69
CA ALA A 338 -3.03 7.02 13.11
C ALA A 338 -4.07 6.35 14.03
N GLY A 339 -5.03 5.60 13.47
CA GLY A 339 -5.99 4.79 14.21
C GLY A 339 -7.40 5.32 14.19
N ALA A 340 -7.70 6.38 13.42
CA ALA A 340 -9.04 6.99 13.33
C ALA A 340 -9.70 7.09 14.72
N LEU A 341 -9.01 7.73 15.65
CA LEU A 341 -9.30 7.64 17.08
C LEU A 341 -10.72 8.14 17.39
N LEU A 342 -11.57 7.24 17.88
CA LEU A 342 -12.99 7.54 18.14
C LEU A 342 -13.18 8.70 19.13
N ASN A 343 -12.31 8.82 20.12
CA ASN A 343 -12.36 9.90 21.11
C ASN A 343 -12.00 11.26 20.53
N GLU A 344 -11.40 11.34 19.35
CA GLU A 344 -11.22 12.61 18.62
C GLU A 344 -12.45 12.98 17.79
N CYS A 345 -13.27 11.99 17.41
CA CYS A 345 -14.52 12.19 16.68
C CYS A 345 -15.73 12.37 17.59
N GLN A 346 -15.61 11.92 18.83
CA GLN A 346 -16.53 12.29 19.88
C GLN A 346 -16.12 13.69 20.29
N ASP A 347 -16.86 14.71 19.87
CA ASP A 347 -16.78 16.00 20.54
C ASP A 347 -16.87 15.76 22.07
N PRO A 348 -16.22 16.57 22.91
CA PRO A 348 -16.75 16.81 24.24
C PRO A 348 -18.19 17.36 24.19
#